data_AF-M0DAK8-F1
#
_entry.id   AF-M0DAK8-F1
#
_cell.length_a   1.000
_cell.length_b   1.000
_cell.length_c   1.000
_cell.angle_alpha   90.00
_cell.angle_beta   90.00
_cell.angle_gamma   90.00
#
_symmetry.space_group_name_H-M   'P 1'
#
loop_
_entity.id
_entity.type
_entity.pdbx_description
1 polymer ?
#
loop_
_entity_poly.entity_id
_entity_poly.type
_entity_poly.pdbx_seq_one_letter_code
_entity_poly.pdbx_strand_id
1 'polypeptide(L)' 'MSVNFDNKRNVGVLFALLAATVVAAGAGILWLRGSGEPLIVEVGYTLLVLLGALAVYDRFLVQ' A
#
# COMPACT_ATOMS: atom_id res chain seq x y z
N MET A 1 9.13 14.13 13.03
CA MET A 1 9.92 13.65 11.88
C MET A 1 9.12 13.96 10.61
N SER A 2 9.71 14.58 9.59
CA SER A 2 9.03 14.99 8.36
C SER A 2 9.73 14.43 7.14
N VAL A 3 8.96 14.04 6.13
CA VAL A 3 9.51 13.58 4.85
C VAL A 3 10.02 14.78 4.07
N ASN A 4 11.30 14.76 3.68
CA ASN A 4 11.85 15.77 2.78
C ASN A 4 11.49 15.41 1.33
N PHE A 5 10.53 16.13 0.76
CA PHE A 5 10.04 15.93 -0.61
C PHE A 5 10.94 16.57 -1.69
N ASP A 6 11.91 17.44 -1.32
CA ASP A 6 12.88 17.98 -2.27
C ASP A 6 13.95 16.93 -2.65
N ASN A 7 14.05 15.86 -1.88
CA ASN A 7 14.89 14.73 -2.23
C ASN A 7 14.21 13.85 -3.27
N LYS A 8 14.73 13.87 -4.51
CA LYS A 8 14.25 13.03 -5.64
C LYS A 8 14.14 11.54 -5.29
N ARG A 9 15.00 11.04 -4.39
CA ARG A 9 14.94 9.66 -3.91
C ARG A 9 13.66 9.39 -3.10
N ASN A 10 13.29 10.30 -2.20
CA ASN A 10 12.09 10.15 -1.37
C ASN A 10 10.83 10.20 -2.23
N VAL A 11 10.78 11.11 -3.21
CA VAL A 11 9.65 11.18 -4.16
C VAL A 11 9.54 9.88 -4.97
N GLY A 12 10.65 9.34 -5.45
CA GLY A 12 10.66 8.06 -6.16
C GLY A 12 10.18 6.88 -5.30
N VAL A 13 10.62 6.81 -4.04
CA VAL A 13 10.18 5.78 -3.08
C VAL A 13 8.70 5.93 -2.74
N LEU A 14 8.21 7.16 -2.54
CA LEU A 14 6.79 7.44 -2.31
C LEU A 14 5.93 6.98 -3.50
N PHE A 15 6.34 7.31 -4.72
CA PHE A 15 5.62 6.90 -5.92
C PHE A 15 5.60 5.38 -6.09
N ALA A 16 6.75 4.73 -5.88
CA ALA A 16 6.85 3.27 -5.91
C ALA A 16 5.96 2.61 -4.85
N LEU A 17 5.91 3.18 -3.64
CA LEU A 17 5.06 2.68 -2.55
C LEU A 17 3.58 2.82 -2.90
N LEU A 18 3.17 3.97 -3.44
CA LEU A 18 1.81 4.20 -3.92
C LEU A 18 1.42 3.19 -5.01
N ALA A 19 2.27 3.04 -6.02
CA ALA A 19 2.03 2.08 -7.11
C ALA A 19 1.93 0.64 -6.59
N ALA A 20 2.86 0.23 -5.72
CA ALA A 20 2.84 -1.10 -5.11
C ALA A 20 1.57 -1.34 -4.27
N THR A 21 1.12 -0.33 -3.52
CA THR A 21 -0.10 -0.40 -2.71
C THR A 21 -1.34 -0.61 -3.59
N VAL A 22 -1.46 0.16 -4.67
CA VAL A 22 -2.57 0.04 -5.63
C VAL A 22 -2.57 -1.32 -6.31
N VAL A 23 -1.41 -1.79 -6.74
CA VAL A 23 -1.26 -3.11 -7.39
C VAL A 23 -1.61 -4.23 -6.41
N ALA A 24 -1.10 -4.19 -5.18
CA ALA A 24 -1.37 -5.21 -4.17
C ALA A 24 -2.86 -5.24 -3.79
N ALA A 25 -3.48 -4.08 -3.59
CA ALA A 25 -4.90 -3.98 -3.29
C ALA A 25 -5.74 -4.51 -4.46
N GLY A 26 -5.48 -4.03 -5.69
CA GLY A 26 -6.23 -4.42 -6.88
C GLY A 26 -6.09 -5.90 -7.23
N ALA A 27 -4.87 -6.43 -7.23
CA ALA A 27 -4.62 -7.84 -7.53
C ALA A 27 -5.26 -8.76 -6.47
N GLY A 28 -5.14 -8.41 -5.19
CA GLY A 28 -5.76 -9.18 -4.11
C GLY A 28 -7.28 -9.15 -4.14
N ILE A 29 -7.90 -8.00 -4.42
CA ILE A 29 -9.36 -7.90 -4.59
C ILE A 29 -9.83 -8.76 -5.77
N LEU A 30 -9.15 -8.69 -6.93
CA LEU A 30 -9.49 -9.52 -8.10
C LEU A 30 -9.41 -11.01 -7.78
N TRP A 31 -8.38 -11.42 -7.04
CA TRP A 31 -8.19 -12.81 -6.63
C TRP A 31 -9.26 -13.27 -5.63
N LEU A 32 -9.60 -12.45 -4.63
CA LEU A 32 -10.66 -12.73 -3.66
C LEU A 32 -12.02 -12.86 -4.33
N ARG A 33 -12.32 -11.97 -5.29
CA ARG A 33 -13.54 -12.04 -6.10
C ARG A 33 -13.60 -13.31 -6.95
N GLY A 34 -12.49 -13.69 -7.58
CA GLY A 34 -12.38 -14.95 -8.32
C GLY A 34 -12.59 -16.19 -7.46
N SER A 35 -12.34 -16.07 -6.15
CA SER A 35 -12.51 -17.15 -5.16
C SER A 35 -13.91 -17.16 -4.53
N GLY A 36 -14.76 -16.17 -4.80
CA GLY A 36 -16.12 -16.07 -4.25
C GLY A 36 -16.16 -15.62 -2.78
N GLU A 37 -15.10 -14.97 -2.29
CA GLU A 37 -15.02 -14.48 -0.93
C GLU A 37 -16.03 -13.34 -0.66
N PRO A 38 -16.55 -13.21 0.56
CA PRO A 38 -17.50 -12.16 0.89
C PRO A 38 -16.82 -10.79 0.99
N LEU A 39 -17.61 -9.72 0.79
CA LEU A 39 -17.13 -8.33 0.82
C LEU A 39 -16.32 -7.98 2.08
N ILE A 40 -16.66 -8.57 3.23
CA ILE A 40 -15.95 -8.31 4.48
C ILE A 40 -14.48 -8.76 4.43
N VAL A 41 -14.18 -9.81 3.67
CA VAL A 41 -12.80 -10.28 3.44
C VAL A 41 -12.06 -9.34 2.50
N GLU A 42 -12.71 -8.82 1.45
CA GLU A 42 -12.13 -7.77 0.58
C GLU A 42 -11.75 -6.52 1.39
N VAL A 43 -12.65 -6.07 2.27
CA VAL A 43 -12.42 -4.91 3.15
C VAL A 43 -11.27 -5.19 4.12
N GLY A 44 -11.28 -6.35 4.78
CA GLY A 44 -10.23 -6.74 5.72
C GLY A 44 -8.85 -6.83 5.04
N TYR A 45 -8.78 -7.46 3.86
CA TYR A 45 -7.57 -7.52 3.06
C TYR A 45 -7.06 -6.13 2.68
N THR A 46 -7.94 -5.26 2.16
CA THR A 46 -7.56 -3.89 1.77
C THR A 46 -7.01 -3.11 2.97
N LEU A 47 -7.60 -3.29 4.16
CA LEU A 47 -7.14 -2.67 5.39
C LEU A 47 -5.73 -3.16 5.78
N LEU A 48 -5.46 -4.47 5.65
CA LEU A 48 -4.12 -5.02 5.87
C LEU A 48 -3.09 -4.47 4.89
N VAL A 49 -3.45 -4.32 3.61
CA VAL A 49 -2.56 -3.70 2.60
C VAL A 49 -2.23 -2.26 3.00
N LEU A 50 -3.21 -1.47 3.43
CA LEU A 50 -3.00 -0.09 3.87
C LEU A 50 -2.12 0.00 5.13
N LEU A 51 -2.32 -0.89 6.12
CA LEU A 51 -1.48 -0.96 7.31
C LEU A 51 -0.03 -1.33 6.96
N GLY A 52 0.16 -2.29 6.06
CA GLY A 52 1.48 -2.64 5.53
C GLY A 52 2.15 -1.47 4.81
N ALA A 53 1.40 -0.77 3.95
CA ALA A 53 1.89 0.41 3.27
C ALA A 53 2.29 1.52 4.25
N LEU A 54 1.52 1.74 5.32
CA LEU A 54 1.82 2.71 6.36
C LEU A 54 3.10 2.35 7.13
N ALA A 55 3.28 1.08 7.51
CA ALA A 55 4.49 0.63 8.19
C ALA A 55 5.74 0.78 7.31
N VAL A 56 5.60 0.51 6.01
CA VAL A 56 6.68 0.70 5.04
C VAL A 56 6.95 2.20 4.82
N TYR A 57 5.92 3.03 4.73
CA TYR A 57 6.06 4.49 4.64
C TYR A 57 6.87 5.03 5.82
N ASP A 58 6.49 4.64 7.04
CA ASP A 58 7.21 5.07 8.25
C ASP A 58 8.68 4.66 8.17
N ARG A 59 8.96 3.37 7.91
CA ARG A 59 10.34 2.86 7.87
C ARG A 59 11.23 3.46 6.77
N PHE A 60 10.68 3.74 5.59
CA PHE A 60 11.49 4.11 4.41
C PHE A 60 11.47 5.61 4.10
N LEU A 61 10.42 6.34 4.50
CA LEU A 61 10.24 7.76 4.15
C LEU A 61 10.27 8.67 5.37
N VAL A 62 9.79 8.19 6.53
CA VAL A 62 9.79 8.95 7.79
C VAL A 62 11.00 8.51 8.62
N GLN A 63 12.13 9.20 8.46
CA GLN A 63 13.28 9.07 9.36
C GLN A 63 13.28 10.14 10.44
#